data_AF-A0A8K0G6T9-F1
#
_entry.id   AF-A0A8K0G6T9-F1
#
_cell.length_a   1.000
_cell.length_b   1.000
_cell.length_c   1.000
_cell.angle_alpha   90.00
_cell.angle_beta   90.00
_cell.angle_gamma   90.00
#
_symmetry.space_group_name_H-M   'P 1'
#
loop_
_entity.id
_entity.type
_entity.pdbx_description
1 polymer ?
#
loop_
_entity_poly.entity_id
_entity_poly.type
_entity_poly.pdbx_seq_one_letter_code
_entity_poly.pdbx_strand_id
1 'polypeptide(L)'
;STCGQEGFQEFLLKEYLEYILQEQNECGGFRDNKHVSWKEVAEKQRIKRESGPMKCGANNHTTGLATEVLSLYIRLLVIKMAFHHHQP
;
A
#
# COMPACT_ATOMS: atom_id res chain seq x y z
N SER A 1 -4.32 -9.02 18.26
CA SER A 1 -5.13 -8.14 17.39
C SER A 1 -4.72 -8.37 15.94
N THR A 2 -5.39 -9.30 15.26
CA THR A 2 -5.11 -9.68 13.86
C THR A 2 -6.14 -9.14 12.88
N CYS A 3 -7.20 -8.48 13.37
CA CYS A 3 -8.19 -7.86 12.50
C CYS A 3 -7.57 -6.65 11.78
N GLY A 4 -7.54 -6.69 10.45
CA GLY A 4 -6.94 -5.65 9.61
C GLY A 4 -5.60 -6.02 8.96
N GLN A 5 -4.98 -7.13 9.34
CA GLN A 5 -3.81 -7.69 8.63
C GLN A 5 -4.19 -8.76 7.60
N GLU A 6 -5.45 -9.23 7.60
CA GLU A 6 -5.92 -10.23 6.67
C GLU A 6 -5.85 -9.72 5.22
N GLY A 7 -5.01 -10.40 4.44
CA GLY A 7 -4.64 -10.10 3.06
C GLY A 7 -3.79 -8.84 2.87
N PHE A 8 -3.03 -8.43 3.91
CA PHE A 8 -1.89 -7.52 3.74
C PHE A 8 -0.78 -8.13 2.86
N GLN A 9 -0.65 -9.46 2.87
CA GLN A 9 0.33 -10.19 2.07
C GLN A 9 0.12 -9.98 0.56
N GLU A 10 -1.12 -9.76 0.12
CA GLU A 10 -1.43 -9.50 -1.30
C GLU A 10 -0.75 -8.22 -1.79
N PHE A 11 -0.63 -7.19 -0.93
CA PHE A 11 0.04 -5.94 -1.28
C PHE A 11 1.56 -6.06 -1.38
N LEU A 12 2.14 -7.21 -1.04
CA LEU A 12 3.55 -7.51 -1.28
C LEU A 12 3.81 -8.10 -2.68
N LEU A 13 2.77 -8.30 -3.49
CA LEU A 13 2.94 -8.65 -4.90
C LEU A 13 3.38 -7.43 -5.72
N LYS A 14 4.24 -7.66 -6.71
CA LYS A 14 4.91 -6.61 -7.50
C LYS A 14 3.91 -5.66 -8.17
N GLU A 15 2.78 -6.18 -8.62
CA GLU A 15 1.74 -5.44 -9.33
C GLU A 15 1.15 -4.34 -8.45
N TYR A 16 1.00 -4.58 -7.14
CA TYR A 16 0.52 -3.56 -6.21
C TYR A 16 1.57 -2.50 -5.93
N LEU A 17 2.84 -2.86 -5.87
CA LEU A 17 3.92 -1.89 -5.68
C LEU A 17 3.97 -0.89 -6.86
N GLU A 18 3.94 -1.41 -8.09
CA GLU A 18 3.93 -0.55 -9.29
C GLU A 18 2.71 0.36 -9.29
N TYR A 19 1.53 -0.16 -8.94
CA TYR A 19 0.30 0.62 -8.83
C TYR A 19 0.40 1.70 -7.73
N ILE A 20 0.85 1.35 -6.53
CA ILE A 20 1.00 2.29 -5.42
C ILE A 20 1.92 3.44 -5.82
N LEU A 21 3.07 3.14 -6.44
CA LEU A 21 4.04 4.17 -6.84
C LEU A 21 3.50 5.13 -7.92
N GLN A 22 2.63 4.65 -8.82
CA GLN A 22 1.99 5.50 -9.85
C GLN A 22 0.92 6.44 -9.27
N GLU A 23 0.32 6.07 -8.14
CA GLU A 23 -0.78 6.81 -7.51
C GLU A 23 -0.33 7.89 -6.52
N GLN A 24 0.96 7.98 -6.24
CA GLN A 24 1.50 9.01 -5.37
C GLN A 24 1.43 10.38 -6.06
N ASN A 25 0.75 11.33 -5.43
CA ASN A 25 0.70 12.70 -5.91
C ASN A 25 1.94 13.50 -5.48
N GLU A 26 2.09 14.70 -6.05
CA GLU A 26 3.21 15.62 -5.75
C GLU A 26 3.28 16.05 -4.27
N CYS A 27 2.19 15.91 -3.52
CA CYS A 27 2.13 16.22 -2.09
C CYS A 27 2.52 15.01 -1.22
N GLY A 28 2.91 13.89 -1.82
CA GLY A 28 3.25 12.64 -1.15
C GLY A 28 2.06 11.80 -0.68
N GLY A 29 0.82 12.24 -0.96
CA GLY A 29 -0.40 11.52 -0.62
C GLY A 29 -0.90 10.64 -1.77
N PHE A 30 -1.85 9.74 -1.47
CA PHE A 30 -2.39 8.79 -2.45
C PHE A 30 -3.88 9.06 -2.66
N ARG A 31 -4.29 9.09 -3.93
CA ARG A 31 -5.66 9.43 -4.33
C ARG A 31 -6.60 8.25 -4.11
N ASP A 32 -7.87 8.53 -3.77
CA ASP A 32 -8.92 7.52 -3.84
C ASP A 32 -9.31 7.40 -5.32
N ASN A 33 -8.72 6.45 -6.03
CA ASN A 33 -9.07 6.19 -7.42
C ASN A 33 -10.53 5.78 -7.50
N LYS A 34 -11.39 6.73 -7.89
CA LYS A 34 -12.79 6.46 -8.27
C LYS A 34 -12.89 5.69 -9.59
N HIS A 35 -11.79 5.56 -10.34
CA HIS A 35 -11.77 5.02 -11.70
C HIS A 35 -11.06 3.68 -11.88
N VAL A 36 -10.28 3.22 -10.90
CA VAL A 36 -9.79 1.84 -10.87
C VAL A 36 -10.15 1.30 -9.52
N SER A 37 -11.13 0.42 -9.52
CA SER A 37 -11.68 -0.05 -8.29
C SER A 37 -10.65 -1.02 -7.70
N TRP A 38 -10.11 -0.68 -6.53
CA TRP A 38 -9.56 -1.70 -5.63
C TRP A 38 -10.55 -2.86 -5.40
N LYS A 39 -11.81 -2.68 -5.79
CA LYS A 39 -12.90 -3.66 -5.86
C LYS A 39 -12.70 -4.75 -6.93
N GLU A 40 -12.08 -4.48 -8.07
CA GLU A 40 -11.80 -5.48 -9.11
C GLU A 40 -10.59 -6.34 -8.73
N VAL A 41 -9.68 -5.78 -7.96
CA VAL A 41 -8.48 -6.48 -7.48
C VAL A 41 -8.74 -7.17 -6.13
N ALA A 42 -9.54 -6.56 -5.24
CA ALA A 42 -9.94 -7.10 -3.93
C ALA A 42 -11.43 -7.51 -3.92
N GLU A 43 -11.86 -8.21 -4.96
CA GLU A 43 -13.23 -8.74 -5.10
C GLU A 43 -13.48 -9.92 -4.15
N LYS A 44 -13.17 -9.75 -2.86
CA LYS A 44 -13.68 -10.55 -1.74
C LYS A 44 -13.84 -9.66 -0.50
N GLN A 45 -15.05 -9.16 -0.31
CA GLN A 45 -15.67 -8.93 1.01
C GLN A 45 -15.05 -7.89 1.98
N ARG A 46 -14.13 -7.01 1.58
CA ARG A 46 -13.66 -5.97 2.51
C ARG A 46 -14.66 -4.80 2.57
N ILE A 47 -15.32 -4.65 3.72
CA ILE A 47 -16.14 -3.47 4.04
C ILE A 47 -15.22 -2.23 4.02
N LYS A 48 -15.37 -1.35 3.01
CA LYS A 48 -14.67 -0.08 2.95
C LYS A 48 -15.13 0.77 4.14
N ARG A 49 -14.24 1.03 5.10
CA ARG A 49 -14.50 1.95 6.22
C ARG A 49 -14.55 3.37 5.68
N GLU A 50 -15.37 4.23 6.31
CA GLU A 50 -15.37 5.65 5.98
C GLU A 50 -13.96 6.22 6.11
N SER A 51 -13.55 6.99 5.10
CA SER A 51 -12.22 7.58 5.03
C SER A 51 -12.32 9.08 4.79
N GLY A 52 -11.57 9.83 5.60
CA GLY A 52 -11.55 11.30 5.52
C GLY A 52 -10.67 11.80 4.37
N PRO A 53 -11.04 12.92 3.73
CA PRO A 53 -10.18 13.57 2.75
C PRO A 53 -8.91 14.14 3.40
N MET A 54 -7.83 14.17 2.64
CA MET A 54 -6.58 14.87 2.95
C MET A 54 -6.38 16.06 2.00
N LYS A 55 -5.33 16.84 2.25
CA LYS A 55 -4.85 17.86 1.32
C LYS A 55 -4.51 17.24 -0.04
N CYS A 56 -4.57 18.05 -1.10
CA CYS A 56 -4.22 17.65 -2.47
C CYS A 56 -5.02 16.48 -3.06
N GLY A 57 -6.27 16.28 -2.61
CA GLY A 57 -7.12 15.19 -3.11
C GLY A 57 -6.66 13.79 -2.69
N ALA A 58 -5.75 13.69 -1.71
CA ALA A 58 -5.39 12.42 -1.09
C ALA A 58 -6.49 11.94 -0.14
N ASN A 59 -6.45 10.66 0.20
CA ASN A 59 -7.37 10.04 1.16
C ASN A 59 -6.61 9.44 2.33
N ASN A 60 -7.07 9.66 3.57
CA ASN A 60 -6.37 9.19 4.78
C ASN A 60 -6.15 7.67 4.78
N HIS A 61 -7.18 6.92 4.38
CA HIS A 61 -7.13 5.46 4.42
C HIS A 61 -6.20 4.91 3.35
N THR A 62 -6.33 5.38 2.10
CA THR A 62 -5.46 4.96 1.00
C THR A 62 -4.02 5.37 1.25
N THR A 63 -3.79 6.58 1.75
CA THR A 63 -2.45 7.08 2.07
C THR A 63 -1.82 6.27 3.18
N GLY A 64 -2.55 5.98 4.27
CA GLY A 64 -2.06 5.15 5.36
C GLY A 64 -1.68 3.75 4.89
N LEU A 65 -2.55 3.10 4.11
CA LEU A 65 -2.30 1.77 3.56
C LEU A 65 -1.08 1.74 2.63
N ALA A 66 -1.02 2.67 1.67
CA ALA A 66 0.12 2.78 0.75
C ALA A 66 1.43 3.01 1.50
N THR A 67 1.42 3.88 2.51
CA THR A 67 2.60 4.17 3.34
C THR A 67 3.07 2.93 4.10
N GLU A 68 2.14 2.20 4.73
CA GLU A 68 2.44 0.95 5.44
C GLU A 68 3.06 -0.09 4.48
N VAL A 69 2.46 -0.31 3.30
CA VAL A 69 2.97 -1.26 2.30
C VAL A 69 4.38 -0.87 1.83
N LEU A 70 4.60 0.41 1.50
CA LEU A 70 5.92 0.89 1.09
C LEU A 70 6.96 0.70 2.21
N SER A 71 6.58 0.92 3.47
CA SER A 71 7.47 0.67 4.61
C SER A 71 7.88 -0.80 4.72
N LEU A 72 6.97 -1.74 4.43
CA LEU A 72 7.26 -3.17 4.41
C LEU A 72 8.22 -3.52 3.28
N TYR A 73 8.04 -2.94 2.09
CA TYR A 73 8.99 -3.12 0.98
C TYR A 73 10.38 -2.61 1.32
N ILE A 74 10.49 -1.41 1.90
CA ILE A 74 11.78 -0.86 2.35
C ILE A 74 12.41 -1.80 3.37
N ARG A 75 11.65 -2.28 4.36
CA ARG A 75 12.14 -3.23 5.36
C ARG A 75 12.65 -4.53 4.73
N LEU A 76 11.92 -5.10 3.77
CA LEU A 76 12.34 -6.30 3.06
C LEU A 76 13.63 -6.08 2.24
N LEU A 77 13.75 -4.92 1.58
CA LEU A 77 14.95 -4.57 0.82
C LEU A 77 16.16 -4.39 1.73
N VAL A 78 16.02 -3.67 2.85
CA VAL A 78 17.09 -3.51 3.85
C VAL A 78 17.53 -4.85 4.41
N ILE A 79 16.58 -5.73 4.76
CA ILE A 79 16.88 -7.08 5.24
C ILE A 79 17.66 -7.87 4.18
N LYS A 80 17.20 -7.88 2.92
CA LYS A 80 17.89 -8.56 1.82
C LYS A 80 19.31 -8.04 1.61
N MET A 81 19.50 -6.72 1.61
CA MET A 81 20.82 -6.10 1.48
C MET A 81 21.75 -6.51 2.62
N ALA A 82 21.26 -6.48 3.87
CA ALA A 82 22.03 -6.90 5.03
C ALA A 82 22.48 -8.37 4.92
N PHE A 83 21.60 -9.27 4.45
CA PHE A 83 21.94 -10.68 4.26
C PHE A 83 22.86 -10.94 3.05
N HIS A 84 22.73 -10.17 1.97
CA HIS A 84 23.67 -10.25 0.84
C HIS A 84 25.08 -9.75 1.19
N HIS A 85 25.21 -8.78 2.09
CA HIS A 85 26.51 -8.34 2.62
C HIS A 85 27.16 -9.34 3.61
N HIS A 86 26.47 -10.44 3.94
CA HIS A 86 26.95 -11.45 4.89
C HIS A 86 27.03 -12.86 4.29
N GLN A 87 26.91 -12.99 2.96
CA GLN A 87 27.32 -14.21 2.27
C GLN A 87 28.80 -14.09 1.84
N PRO A 88 29.67 -15.02 2.25
CA PRO A 88 31.09 -15.02 1.87
C PRO A 88 31.32 -15.27 0.38
#